data_AF-A0A8B6F8T4-F1
#
_entry.id   AF-A0A8B6F8T4-F1
#
_cell.length_a   1.000
_cell.length_b   1.000
_cell.length_c   1.000
_cell.angle_alpha   90.00
_cell.angle_beta   90.00
_cell.angle_gamma   90.00
#
_symmetry.space_group_name_H-M   'P 1'
#
loop_
_entity.id
_entity.type
_entity.pdbx_description
1 polymer ?
#
loop_
_entity_poly.entity_id
_entity_poly.type
_entity_poly.pdbx_seq_one_letter_code
_entity_poly.pdbx_strand_id
1 'polypeptide(L)'
;MTQLQRWMVSGPEIARVINEFESAQERIKKDQSKGPDLRHHEQVKSRQDTFARQVKAFCSVLEEMGNPFMEQSDDLLILDTRDIVDPRVAETVRNYMFPVKFEMFGELRSWMTNRYDPDEGK
;
A
#
# COMPACT_ATOMS: atom_id res chain seq x y z
N MET A 1 -30.58 -26.07 46.06
CA MET A 1 -29.51 -25.06 46.16
C MET A 1 -30.10 -23.74 46.60
N THR A 2 -29.57 -23.17 47.68
CA THR A 2 -30.00 -21.88 48.21
C THR A 2 -29.46 -20.74 47.33
N GLN A 3 -30.10 -19.56 47.33
CA GLN A 3 -29.62 -18.40 46.56
C GLN A 3 -28.16 -18.04 46.92
N LEU A 4 -27.80 -18.17 48.20
CA LEU A 4 -26.46 -17.88 48.70
C LEU A 4 -25.38 -18.76 48.04
N GLN A 5 -25.65 -20.06 47.88
CA GLN A 5 -24.73 -20.98 47.22
C GLN A 5 -24.50 -20.61 45.75
N ARG A 6 -25.55 -20.17 45.06
CA ARG A 6 -25.45 -19.74 43.65
C ARG A 6 -24.60 -18.47 43.52
N TRP A 7 -24.76 -17.52 44.44
CA TRP A 7 -23.93 -16.32 44.51
C TRP A 7 -22.47 -16.61 44.86
N MET A 8 -22.18 -17.54 45.78
CA MET A 8 -20.80 -17.90 46.12
C MET A 8 -20.06 -18.57 44.95
N VAL A 9 -20.77 -19.31 44.09
CA VAL A 9 -20.16 -19.99 42.93
C VAL A 9 -20.08 -19.07 41.71
N SER A 10 -21.14 -18.32 41.41
CA SER A 10 -21.22 -17.48 40.19
C SER A 10 -20.75 -16.04 40.41
N GLY A 11 -20.70 -15.56 41.65
CA GLY A 11 -20.34 -14.18 42.00
C GLY A 11 -19.00 -13.72 41.44
N PRO A 12 -17.91 -14.51 41.55
CA PRO A 12 -16.61 -14.12 40.99
C PRO A 12 -16.65 -13.91 39.48
N GLU A 13 -17.35 -14.78 38.75
CA GLU A 13 -17.46 -14.69 37.30
C GLU A 13 -18.34 -13.51 36.88
N ILE A 14 -19.43 -13.24 37.61
CA ILE A 14 -20.26 -12.05 37.40
C ILE A 14 -19.45 -10.77 37.64
N ALA A 15 -18.64 -10.72 38.71
CA ALA A 15 -17.76 -9.59 38.98
C ALA A 15 -16.69 -9.41 37.89
N ARG A 16 -16.10 -10.50 37.39
CA ARG A 16 -15.14 -10.47 36.27
C ARG A 16 -15.77 -9.86 35.02
N VAL A 17 -16.96 -10.34 34.63
CA VAL A 17 -17.68 -9.86 33.43
C VAL A 17 -18.07 -8.39 33.57
N ILE A 18 -18.55 -7.95 34.73
CA ILE A 18 -18.86 -6.53 35.00
C ILE A 18 -17.60 -5.68 34.86
N ASN A 19 -16.49 -6.09 35.46
CA ASN A 19 -15.24 -5.35 35.39
C ASN A 19 -14.68 -5.26 33.96
N GLU A 20 -14.77 -6.34 33.17
CA GLU A 20 -14.39 -6.34 31.76
C GLU A 20 -15.27 -5.40 30.93
N PHE A 21 -16.58 -5.39 31.21
CA PHE A 21 -17.52 -4.49 30.56
C PHE A 21 -17.21 -3.03 30.86
N GLU A 22 -17.03 -2.67 32.14
CA GLU A 22 -16.67 -1.30 32.55
C GLU A 22 -15.35 -0.86 31.92
N SER A 23 -14.33 -1.73 31.94
CA SER A 23 -13.03 -1.46 31.31
C SER A 23 -13.13 -1.27 29.79
N ALA A 24 -14.04 -1.98 29.12
CA ALA A 24 -14.30 -1.79 27.68
C ALA A 24 -15.02 -0.45 27.43
N GLN A 25 -16.00 -0.10 28.27
CA GLN A 25 -16.71 1.18 28.18
C GLN A 25 -15.79 2.36 28.41
N GLU A 26 -14.85 2.29 29.36
CA GLU A 26 -13.84 3.35 29.58
C GLU A 26 -12.93 3.54 28.37
N ARG A 27 -12.50 2.44 27.72
CA ARG A 27 -11.72 2.50 26.48
C ARG A 27 -12.50 3.17 25.35
N ILE A 28 -13.78 2.84 25.20
CA ILE A 28 -14.66 3.45 24.19
C ILE A 28 -14.86 4.94 24.48
N LYS A 29 -15.16 5.32 25.72
CA LYS A 29 -15.33 6.72 26.13
C LYS A 29 -14.06 7.54 25.87
N LYS A 30 -12.89 6.98 26.21
CA LYS A 30 -11.59 7.61 25.98
C LYS A 30 -11.28 7.78 24.50
N ASP A 31 -11.78 6.90 23.64
CA ASP A 31 -11.60 7.02 22.20
C ASP A 31 -12.57 8.04 21.60
N GLN A 32 -13.82 8.04 22.04
CA GLN A 32 -14.83 9.03 21.65
C GLN A 32 -14.48 10.45 22.12
N SER A 33 -13.79 10.60 23.26
CA SER A 33 -13.35 11.92 23.77
C SER A 33 -12.23 12.56 22.93
N LYS A 34 -11.59 11.82 22.02
CA LYS A 34 -10.55 12.36 21.13
C LYS A 34 -11.12 13.13 19.93
N GLY A 35 -12.44 13.15 19.78
CA GLY A 35 -13.11 13.73 18.62
C GLY A 35 -12.94 12.86 17.36
N PRO A 36 -13.53 13.28 16.23
CA PRO A 36 -13.37 12.57 14.97
C PRO A 36 -11.89 12.60 14.53
N ASP A 37 -11.43 11.49 13.97
CA ASP A 37 -10.11 11.43 13.36
C ASP A 37 -10.06 12.37 12.15
N LEU A 38 -9.33 13.47 12.28
CA LEU A 38 -9.18 14.47 11.22
C LEU A 38 -8.10 14.10 10.20
N ARG A 39 -7.40 12.98 10.39
CA ARG A 39 -6.35 12.53 9.47
C ARG A 39 -6.95 12.18 8.12
N HIS A 40 -6.23 12.54 7.08
CA HIS A 40 -6.50 12.03 5.74
C HIS A 40 -6.26 10.51 5.69
N HIS A 41 -6.94 9.82 4.77
CA HIS A 41 -6.85 8.38 4.65
C HIS A 41 -5.39 7.90 4.49
N GLU A 42 -4.56 8.63 3.75
CA GLU A 42 -3.13 8.31 3.59
C GLU A 42 -2.27 8.49 4.86
N GLN A 43 -2.74 9.23 5.85
CA GLN A 43 -2.01 9.46 7.12
C GLN A 43 -2.24 8.32 8.13
N VAL A 44 -3.09 7.35 7.79
CA VAL A 44 -3.31 6.17 8.62
C VAL A 44 -2.09 5.25 8.52
N LYS A 45 -1.51 4.88 9.67
CA LYS A 45 -0.31 4.05 9.75
C LYS A 45 -0.39 2.76 8.90
N SER A 46 -1.52 2.06 8.93
CA SER A 46 -1.69 0.84 8.13
C SER A 46 -1.62 1.07 6.62
N ARG A 47 -2.00 2.26 6.15
CA ARG A 47 -1.87 2.67 4.74
C ARG A 47 -0.42 3.00 4.41
N GLN A 48 0.27 3.72 5.28
CA GLN A 48 1.70 4.02 5.13
C GLN A 48 2.55 2.75 5.11
N ASP A 49 2.30 1.82 6.04
CA ASP A 49 3.02 0.54 6.10
C ASP A 49 2.75 -0.32 4.86
N THR A 50 1.50 -0.31 4.36
CA THR A 50 1.15 -1.01 3.12
C THR A 50 1.87 -0.40 1.92
N PHE A 51 1.87 0.92 1.81
CA PHE A 51 2.56 1.63 0.74
C PHE A 51 4.06 1.36 0.76
N ALA A 52 4.71 1.47 1.93
CA ALA A 52 6.15 1.19 2.07
C ALA A 52 6.49 -0.25 1.64
N ARG A 53 5.67 -1.22 2.03
CA ARG A 53 5.84 -2.62 1.60
C ARG A 53 5.68 -2.78 0.09
N GLN A 54 4.70 -2.12 -0.53
CA GLN A 54 4.49 -2.16 -1.97
C GLN A 54 5.63 -1.52 -2.74
N VAL A 55 6.13 -0.35 -2.29
CA VAL A 55 7.30 0.31 -2.88
C VAL A 55 8.52 -0.59 -2.80
N LYS A 56 8.77 -1.20 -1.63
CA LYS A 56 9.90 -2.13 -1.48
C LYS A 56 9.79 -3.35 -2.40
N ALA A 57 8.60 -3.94 -2.51
CA ALA A 57 8.37 -5.05 -3.43
C ALA A 57 8.58 -4.63 -4.89
N PHE A 58 8.11 -3.45 -5.27
CA PHE A 58 8.30 -2.89 -6.60
C PHE A 58 9.79 -2.67 -6.92
N CYS A 59 10.55 -2.04 -6.02
CA CYS A 59 12.00 -1.86 -6.17
C CYS A 59 12.72 -3.21 -6.31
N SER A 60 12.36 -4.19 -5.48
CA SER A 60 12.94 -5.54 -5.56
C SER A 60 12.70 -6.20 -6.92
N VAL A 61 11.48 -6.07 -7.46
CA VAL A 61 11.16 -6.60 -8.79
C VAL A 61 11.95 -5.86 -9.87
N LEU A 62 12.09 -4.54 -9.79
CA LEU A 62 12.91 -3.77 -10.72
C LEU A 62 14.40 -4.11 -10.65
N GLU A 63 14.92 -4.48 -9.48
CA GLU A 63 16.31 -4.93 -9.32
C GLU A 63 16.51 -6.34 -9.88
N GLU A 64 15.59 -7.27 -9.59
CA GLU A 64 15.65 -8.66 -10.03
C GLU A 64 15.40 -8.79 -11.53
N MET A 65 14.34 -8.16 -12.02
CA MET A 65 13.95 -8.17 -13.42
C MET A 65 14.66 -7.10 -14.23
N GLY A 66 15.47 -6.21 -13.63
CA GLY A 66 16.05 -5.07 -14.32
C GLY A 66 15.03 -3.96 -14.61
N ASN A 67 15.51 -2.71 -14.65
CA ASN A 67 14.65 -1.56 -14.87
C ASN A 67 14.19 -1.50 -16.35
N PRO A 68 12.88 -1.67 -16.65
CA PRO A 68 12.37 -1.70 -18.02
C PRO A 68 12.51 -0.34 -18.73
N PHE A 69 12.70 0.75 -17.98
CA PHE A 69 12.92 2.08 -18.57
C PHE A 69 14.37 2.33 -19.02
N MET A 70 15.31 1.45 -18.65
CA MET A 70 16.70 1.52 -19.07
C MET A 70 17.03 0.55 -20.21
N GLU A 71 16.08 -0.31 -20.58
CA GLU A 71 16.20 -1.29 -21.66
C GLU A 71 16.51 -0.59 -22.98
N GLN A 72 17.61 -0.99 -23.63
CA GLN A 72 18.00 -0.52 -24.97
C GLN A 72 17.66 -1.61 -25.98
N SER A 73 16.36 -1.83 -26.23
CA SER A 73 15.86 -2.71 -27.27
C SER A 73 14.78 -2.02 -28.10
N ASP A 74 14.70 -2.36 -29.38
CA ASP A 74 13.61 -1.94 -30.27
C ASP A 74 12.34 -2.81 -30.11
N ASP A 75 12.45 -3.88 -29.31
CA ASP A 75 11.37 -4.80 -28.99
C ASP A 75 10.38 -4.20 -28.00
N LEU A 76 9.10 -4.47 -28.20
CA LEU A 76 8.06 -4.16 -27.23
C LEU A 76 7.98 -5.30 -26.22
N LEU A 77 8.26 -5.02 -24.95
CA LEU A 77 8.32 -6.03 -23.89
C LEU A 77 7.11 -5.91 -22.94
N ILE A 78 6.66 -7.06 -22.44
CA ILE A 78 5.66 -7.12 -21.38
C ILE A 78 6.36 -6.86 -20.03
N LEU A 79 5.88 -5.90 -19.25
CA LEU A 79 6.60 -5.40 -18.06
C LEU A 79 6.86 -6.44 -16.96
N ASP A 80 5.95 -7.39 -16.74
CA ASP A 80 6.02 -8.35 -15.64
C ASP A 80 6.71 -9.68 -16.00
N THR A 81 6.82 -9.99 -17.29
CA THR A 81 7.45 -11.23 -17.80
C THR A 81 8.73 -10.98 -18.57
N ARG A 82 8.90 -9.75 -19.11
CA ARG A 82 9.91 -9.35 -20.09
C ARG A 82 9.88 -10.15 -21.38
N ASP A 83 8.76 -10.81 -21.65
CA ASP A 83 8.55 -11.48 -22.92
C ASP A 83 8.32 -10.46 -24.03
N ILE A 84 8.76 -10.81 -25.24
CA ILE A 84 8.51 -10.02 -26.44
C ILE A 84 7.02 -10.13 -26.78
N VAL A 85 6.38 -8.97 -26.93
CA VAL A 85 4.96 -8.86 -27.29
C VAL A 85 4.73 -9.42 -28.70
N ASP A 86 3.55 -10.01 -28.91
CA ASP A 86 3.12 -10.51 -30.23
C ASP A 86 3.34 -9.43 -31.32
N PRO A 87 3.98 -9.78 -32.44
CA PRO A 87 4.31 -8.82 -33.49
C PRO A 87 3.13 -7.99 -33.99
N ARG A 88 1.90 -8.54 -34.02
CA ARG A 88 0.69 -7.82 -34.46
C ARG A 88 0.30 -6.72 -33.49
N VAL A 89 0.45 -6.98 -32.20
CA VAL A 89 0.21 -5.99 -31.15
C VAL A 89 1.31 -4.93 -31.20
N ALA A 90 2.58 -5.35 -31.31
CA ALA A 90 3.71 -4.43 -31.45
C ALA A 90 3.54 -3.49 -32.65
N GLU A 91 3.13 -4.00 -33.81
CA GLU A 91 2.83 -3.23 -35.01
C GLU A 91 1.69 -2.22 -34.80
N THR A 92 0.60 -2.65 -34.15
CA THR A 92 -0.54 -1.77 -33.83
C THR A 92 -0.11 -0.63 -32.92
N VAL A 93 0.66 -0.92 -31.87
CA VAL A 93 1.14 0.10 -30.94
C VAL A 93 2.07 1.07 -31.68
N ARG A 94 3.01 0.56 -32.50
CA ARG A 94 3.99 1.37 -33.26
C ARG A 94 3.31 2.31 -34.26
N ASN A 95 2.30 1.83 -34.96
CA ASN A 95 1.65 2.58 -36.04
C ASN A 95 0.59 3.58 -35.54
N TYR A 96 -0.08 3.29 -34.41
CA TYR A 96 -1.25 4.08 -33.98
C TYR A 96 -1.13 4.69 -32.58
N MET A 97 -0.35 4.10 -31.67
CA MET A 97 -0.31 4.53 -30.26
C MET A 97 0.97 5.27 -29.87
N PHE A 98 2.13 4.90 -30.43
CA PHE A 98 3.39 5.61 -30.20
C PHE A 98 3.30 7.12 -30.53
N PRO A 99 2.80 7.58 -31.69
CA PRO A 99 2.84 9.01 -32.02
C PRO A 99 2.02 9.90 -31.06
N VAL A 100 1.01 9.37 -30.37
CA VAL A 100 0.14 10.16 -29.47
C VAL A 100 0.61 10.12 -28.01
N LYS A 101 1.22 9.01 -27.56
CA LYS A 101 1.67 8.87 -26.16
C LYS A 101 3.12 9.27 -25.91
N PHE A 102 3.98 9.27 -26.94
CA PHE A 102 5.40 9.57 -26.75
C PHE A 102 5.66 11.02 -26.30
N GLU A 103 4.81 11.97 -26.68
CA GLU A 103 4.91 13.36 -26.20
C GLU A 103 4.73 13.43 -24.68
N MET A 104 3.70 12.77 -24.15
CA MET A 104 3.40 12.75 -22.71
C MET A 104 4.44 11.97 -21.88
N PHE A 105 4.92 10.84 -22.40
CA PHE A 105 5.98 10.07 -21.71
C PHE A 105 7.37 10.72 -21.84
N GLY A 106 7.63 11.46 -22.91
CA GLY A 106 8.87 12.24 -23.07
C GLY A 106 9.02 13.32 -22.00
N GLU A 107 7.93 14.02 -21.69
CA GLU A 107 7.88 14.99 -20.59
C GLU A 107 8.11 14.34 -19.22
N LEU A 108 7.46 13.19 -18.96
CA LEU A 108 7.63 12.44 -17.72
C LEU A 108 9.06 11.88 -17.57
N ARG A 109 9.65 11.37 -18.66
CA ARG A 109 11.03 10.88 -18.69
C ARG A 109 12.01 12.01 -18.40
N SER A 110 11.84 13.17 -19.05
CA SER A 110 12.64 14.37 -18.81
C SER A 110 12.55 14.83 -17.35
N TRP A 111 11.34 14.82 -16.76
CA TRP A 111 11.12 15.16 -15.36
C TRP A 111 11.83 14.20 -14.39
N MET A 112 11.78 12.89 -14.66
CA MET A 112 12.45 11.88 -13.83
C MET A 112 13.97 11.97 -13.92
N THR A 113 14.54 12.23 -15.11
CA THR A 113 16.00 12.33 -15.30
C THR A 113 16.61 13.63 -14.80
N ASN A 114 15.87 14.75 -14.82
CA ASN A 114 16.40 16.05 -14.34
C ASN A 114 16.34 16.26 -12.83
N ARG A 115 15.61 15.41 -12.10
CA ARG A 115 15.50 15.52 -10.63
C ARG A 115 16.18 14.40 -9.85
N TYR A 116 16.55 13.29 -10.51
CA TYR A 116 17.35 12.25 -9.87
C TYR A 116 18.82 12.57 -10.09
N ASP A 117 19.40 13.35 -9.17
CA ASP A 117 20.85 13.43 -9.00
C ASP A 117 21.26 12.30 -8.01
N PRO A 118 21.97 11.26 -8.48
CA PRO A 118 22.42 10.16 -7.61
C PRO A 118 23.47 10.59 -6.57
N ASP A 119 24.01 11.82 -6.64
CA ASP A 119 25.05 12.33 -5.72
C ASP A 119 24.55 13.32 -4.65
N GLU A 120 23.28 13.74 -4.65
CA GLU A 120 22.73 14.63 -3.59
C GLU A 120 22.41 13.91 -2.26
N GLY A 121 22.74 12.61 -2.15
CA GLY A 121 22.48 11.78 -0.97
C GLY A 121 23.71 11.35 -0.16
N LYS A 122 24.83 12.10 -0.21
CA LYS A 122 26.01 11.86 0.63
C LYS A 122 26.17 12.90 1.73
#